data_AF-A0A973B183-F1
#
_entry.id   AF-A0A973B183-F1
#
_cell.length_a   1.000
_cell.length_b   1.000
_cell.length_c   1.000
_cell.angle_alpha   90.00
_cell.angle_beta   90.00
_cell.angle_gamma   90.00
#
_symmetry.space_group_name_H-M   'P 1'
#
loop_
_entity.id
_entity.type
_entity.pdbx_description
1 polymer ?
#
loop_
_entity_poly.entity_id
_entity_poly.type
_entity_poly.pdbx_seq_one_letter_code
_entity_poly.pdbx_strand_id
1 'polypeptide(L)'
;MLSELERCSLDELAVELRIDPADRGRLHLDYVLALARAAARDGVVTDREHSMIQAVANALGVDAGMVPDITELTTVTSLDGQRICFTGQAIVDGRLIDRASLEALAARHGVQPVASVSRKGCDALVAADPSSASGKAQKARGLGIPIISIDEFLAMVGQAG
;
A
#
# COMPACT_ATOMS: atom_id res chain seq x y z
N MET A 1 39.25 11.41 1.58
CA MET A 1 39.89 10.29 2.31
C MET A 1 40.00 10.74 3.75
N LEU A 2 39.35 10.06 4.68
CA LEU A 2 39.53 10.33 6.12
C LEU A 2 40.99 10.05 6.50
N SER A 3 41.57 10.89 7.34
CA SER A 3 42.91 10.70 7.88
C SER A 3 42.96 9.47 8.80
N GLU A 4 44.15 8.93 9.09
CA GLU A 4 44.31 7.81 10.03
C GLU A 4 43.89 8.20 11.46
N LEU A 5 44.09 9.47 11.84
CA LEU A 5 43.65 10.05 13.12
C LEU A 5 42.13 10.09 13.27
N GLU A 6 41.40 10.46 12.22
CA GLU A 6 39.92 10.47 12.25
C GLU A 6 39.33 9.06 12.35
N ARG A 7 40.01 8.05 11.80
CA ARG A 7 39.61 6.64 11.95
C ARG A 7 39.84 6.13 13.36
N CYS A 8 41.01 6.39 13.95
CA CYS A 8 41.25 6.05 15.35
C CYS A 8 40.28 6.75 16.30
N SER A 9 39.94 8.02 16.04
CA SER A 9 38.98 8.76 16.88
C SER A 9 37.57 8.20 16.78
N LEU A 10 37.15 7.72 15.61
CA LEU A 10 35.87 7.04 15.42
C LEU A 10 35.83 5.67 16.10
N ASP A 11 36.92 4.91 16.03
CA ASP A 11 37.05 3.60 16.68
C ASP A 11 37.12 3.73 18.21
N GLU A 12 37.83 4.73 18.74
CA GLU A 12 37.84 5.05 20.17
C GLU A 12 36.45 5.46 20.66
N LEU A 13 35.72 6.28 19.92
CA LEU A 13 34.35 6.67 20.26
C LEU A 13 33.39 5.47 20.23
N ALA A 14 33.56 4.55 19.28
CA ALA A 14 32.76 3.32 19.19
C ALA A 14 33.02 2.37 20.37
N VAL A 15 34.26 2.26 20.83
CA VAL A 15 34.66 1.50 22.03
C VAL A 15 34.16 2.17 23.31
N GLU A 16 34.26 3.50 23.41
CA GLU A 16 33.82 4.30 24.55
C GLU A 16 32.29 4.23 24.72
N LEU A 17 31.55 4.17 23.62
CA LEU A 17 30.09 3.98 23.61
C LEU A 17 29.66 2.51 23.82
N ARG A 18 30.60 1.55 23.90
CA ARG A 18 30.35 0.11 24.04
C ARG A 18 29.34 -0.47 23.03
N ILE A 19 29.30 0.06 21.81
CA ILE A 19 28.35 -0.42 20.80
C ILE A 19 28.96 -1.66 20.15
N ASP A 20 28.62 -2.83 20.68
CA ASP A 20 28.92 -4.11 20.04
C ASP A 20 28.27 -4.11 18.63
N PRO A 21 28.97 -4.55 17.57
CA PRO A 21 28.35 -4.74 16.26
C PRO A 21 27.06 -5.57 16.29
N ALA A 22 26.94 -6.50 17.23
CA ALA A 22 25.72 -7.26 17.50
C ALA A 22 24.62 -6.39 18.14
N ASP A 23 24.99 -5.48 19.05
CA ASP A 23 24.07 -4.52 19.65
C ASP A 23 23.56 -3.50 18.64
N ARG A 24 24.38 -3.12 17.66
CA ARG A 24 23.97 -2.20 16.58
C ARG A 24 22.85 -2.79 15.72
N GLY A 25 23.00 -4.04 15.28
CA GLY A 25 21.97 -4.73 14.49
C GLY A 25 20.66 -4.89 15.26
N ARG A 26 20.76 -5.23 16.55
CA ARG A 26 19.61 -5.33 17.45
C ARG A 26 18.93 -3.98 17.66
N LEU A 27 19.68 -2.90 17.89
CA LEU A 27 19.15 -1.54 18.06
C LEU A 27 18.46 -1.03 16.79
N HIS A 28 19.03 -1.32 15.62
CA HIS A 28 18.41 -0.98 14.34
C HIS A 28 17.06 -1.69 14.16
N LEU A 29 17.01 -2.98 14.47
CA LEU A 29 15.77 -3.75 14.45
C LEU A 29 14.74 -3.22 15.46
N ASP A 30 15.15 -3.00 16.70
CA ASP A 30 14.29 -2.47 17.77
C ASP A 30 13.70 -1.11 17.39
N TYR A 31 14.50 -0.25 16.75
CA TYR A 31 14.05 1.06 16.27
C TYR A 31 13.01 0.94 15.14
N VAL A 32 13.26 0.10 14.13
CA VAL A 32 12.29 -0.13 13.03
C VAL A 32 10.99 -0.73 13.57
N LEU A 33 11.08 -1.68 14.51
CA LEU A 33 9.90 -2.25 15.17
C LEU A 33 9.13 -1.23 16.01
N ALA A 34 9.82 -0.29 16.66
CA ALA A 34 9.17 0.79 17.39
C ALA A 34 8.39 1.72 16.45
N LEU A 35 8.96 2.07 15.28
CA LEU A 35 8.26 2.84 14.26
C LEU A 35 7.06 2.08 13.68
N ALA A 36 7.22 0.80 13.37
CA ALA A 36 6.15 -0.08 12.91
C ALA A 36 4.97 -0.14 13.90
N ARG A 37 5.26 -0.35 15.19
CA ARG A 37 4.25 -0.34 16.26
C ARG A 37 3.60 1.02 16.43
N ALA A 38 4.36 2.09 16.24
CA ALA A 38 3.85 3.45 16.37
C ALA A 38 2.87 3.81 15.25
N ALA A 39 3.11 3.34 14.02
CA ALA A 39 2.21 3.47 12.88
C ALA A 39 0.98 2.57 13.01
N ALA A 40 1.14 1.31 13.40
CA ALA A 40 0.03 0.37 13.56
C ALA A 40 -0.86 0.63 14.80
N ARG A 41 -0.67 1.73 15.53
CA ARG A 41 -1.32 1.98 16.83
C ARG A 41 -2.83 2.19 16.73
N ASP A 42 -3.28 2.77 15.65
CA ASP A 42 -4.69 2.99 15.32
C ASP A 42 -5.26 1.85 14.45
N GLY A 43 -4.47 0.80 14.20
CA GLY A 43 -4.82 -0.32 13.33
C GLY A 43 -4.66 -0.03 11.83
N VAL A 44 -4.18 1.15 11.45
CA VAL A 44 -4.08 1.62 10.07
C VAL A 44 -2.64 2.06 9.77
N VAL A 45 -1.96 1.37 8.87
CA VAL A 45 -0.65 1.79 8.36
C VAL A 45 -0.85 2.43 7.00
N THR A 46 -0.63 3.74 6.92
CA THR A 46 -0.79 4.51 5.67
C THR A 46 0.34 4.23 4.68
N ASP A 47 0.10 4.48 3.39
CA ASP A 47 1.15 4.42 2.34
C ASP A 47 2.36 5.28 2.70
N ARG A 48 2.11 6.45 3.32
CA ARG A 48 3.15 7.40 3.73
C ARG A 48 3.97 6.85 4.89
N GLU A 49 3.33 6.26 5.89
CA GLU A 49 4.01 5.66 7.03
C GLU A 49 4.80 4.43 6.62
N HIS A 50 4.21 3.54 5.82
CA HIS A 50 4.91 2.39 5.26
C HIS A 50 6.15 2.83 4.47
N SER A 51 6.00 3.81 3.57
CA SER A 51 7.13 4.34 2.80
C SER A 51 8.23 4.95 3.68
N MET A 52 7.84 5.65 4.75
CA MET A 52 8.78 6.23 5.71
C MET A 52 9.54 5.14 6.47
N ILE A 53 8.83 4.14 6.98
CA ILE A 53 9.41 3.03 7.75
C ILE A 53 10.31 2.18 6.84
N GLN A 54 9.91 1.93 5.60
CA GLN A 54 10.72 1.23 4.61
C GLN A 54 12.01 1.97 4.27
N ALA A 55 11.96 3.30 4.12
CA ALA A 55 13.15 4.11 3.90
C ALA A 55 14.13 4.02 5.09
N VAL A 56 13.61 4.03 6.32
CA VAL A 56 14.41 3.87 7.54
C VAL A 56 15.01 2.47 7.62
N ALA A 57 14.23 1.41 7.36
CA ALA A 57 14.71 0.03 7.37
C ALA A 57 15.86 -0.18 6.37
N ASN A 58 15.72 0.35 5.16
CA ASN A 58 16.77 0.30 4.13
C ASN A 58 18.05 1.04 4.57
N ALA A 59 17.91 2.23 5.17
CA ALA A 59 19.05 3.02 5.65
C ALA A 59 19.81 2.31 6.79
N LEU A 60 19.11 1.52 7.59
CA LEU A 60 19.66 0.77 8.73
C LEU A 60 20.09 -0.66 8.38
N GLY A 61 19.86 -1.12 7.15
CA GLY A 61 20.17 -2.48 6.72
C GLY A 61 19.28 -3.56 7.35
N VAL A 62 18.06 -3.20 7.76
CA VAL A 62 17.07 -4.12 8.33
C VAL A 62 16.24 -4.72 7.21
N ASP A 63 15.91 -6.00 7.32
CA ASP A 63 15.11 -6.75 6.33
C ASP A 63 13.73 -6.09 6.14
N ALA A 64 13.33 -5.94 4.87
CA ALA A 64 12.07 -5.33 4.47
C ALA A 64 10.82 -6.11 4.93
N GLY A 65 10.94 -7.42 5.18
CA GLY A 65 9.85 -8.25 5.71
C GLY A 65 9.44 -7.90 7.16
N MET A 66 10.19 -7.03 7.84
CA MET A 66 9.84 -6.53 9.18
C MET A 66 9.02 -5.22 9.15
N VAL A 67 8.83 -4.62 7.97
CA VAL A 67 7.99 -3.43 7.80
C VAL A 67 6.54 -3.90 7.67
N PRO A 68 5.61 -3.39 8.49
CA PRO A 68 4.22 -3.81 8.43
C PRO A 68 3.62 -3.45 7.07
N ASP A 69 2.82 -4.34 6.52
CA ASP A 69 2.07 -4.08 5.30
C ASP A 69 1.14 -2.87 5.49
N ILE A 70 0.90 -2.15 4.40
CA ILE A 70 -0.08 -1.06 4.35
C ILE A 70 -1.44 -1.67 4.68
N THR A 71 -2.05 -1.24 5.79
CA THR A 71 -3.41 -1.63 6.20
C THR A 71 -4.43 -0.52 5.97
N GLU A 72 -3.97 0.69 5.61
CA GLU A 72 -4.85 1.71 5.06
C GLU A 72 -5.38 1.23 3.71
N LEU A 73 -6.57 0.63 3.74
CA LEU A 73 -7.43 0.63 2.57
C LEU A 73 -7.67 2.10 2.26
N THR A 74 -7.15 2.60 1.13
CA THR A 74 -7.51 3.92 0.64
C THR A 74 -9.02 3.92 0.42
N THR A 75 -9.78 4.36 1.41
CA THR A 75 -11.22 4.16 1.45
C THR A 75 -11.86 5.08 0.42
N VAL A 76 -12.35 4.50 -0.66
CA VAL A 76 -13.17 5.23 -1.63
C VAL A 76 -14.49 5.54 -0.94
N THR A 77 -14.77 6.81 -0.62
CA THR A 77 -15.99 7.20 0.10
C THR A 77 -17.18 7.47 -0.82
N SER A 78 -16.93 7.81 -2.09
CA SER A 78 -17.93 7.96 -3.15
C SER A 78 -17.26 7.72 -4.50
N LEU A 79 -17.98 7.19 -5.48
CA LEU A 79 -17.51 6.96 -6.85
C LEU A 79 -18.03 7.99 -7.85
N ASP A 80 -18.76 9.01 -7.40
CA ASP A 80 -19.42 9.97 -8.28
C ASP A 80 -18.41 10.69 -9.18
N GLY A 81 -18.58 10.55 -10.51
CA GLY A 81 -17.69 11.14 -11.50
C GLY A 81 -16.30 10.51 -11.61
N GLN A 82 -15.99 9.47 -10.82
CA GLN A 82 -14.68 8.80 -10.86
C GLN A 82 -14.51 7.92 -12.08
N ARG A 83 -13.26 7.74 -12.52
CA ARG A 83 -12.91 6.79 -13.57
C ARG A 83 -12.46 5.47 -12.97
N ILE A 84 -13.20 4.41 -13.22
CA ILE A 84 -12.92 3.10 -12.61
C ILE A 84 -12.53 2.06 -13.65
N CYS A 85 -11.58 1.19 -13.30
CA CYS A 85 -11.25 0.03 -14.12
C CYS A 85 -11.70 -1.24 -13.41
N PHE A 86 -12.39 -2.14 -14.12
CA PHE A 86 -12.73 -3.46 -13.58
C PHE A 86 -11.63 -4.49 -13.86
N THR A 87 -11.46 -5.45 -12.96
CA THR A 87 -10.59 -6.62 -13.15
C THR A 87 -11.12 -7.87 -12.45
N GLY A 88 -10.82 -9.04 -13.00
CA GLY A 88 -11.32 -10.32 -12.49
C GLY A 88 -12.73 -10.66 -12.99
N GLN A 89 -13.23 -11.81 -12.57
CA GLN A 89 -14.60 -12.25 -12.84
C GLN A 89 -15.48 -11.92 -11.64
N ALA A 90 -16.60 -11.24 -11.89
CA ALA A 90 -17.54 -10.85 -10.86
C ALA A 90 -18.49 -12.00 -10.56
N ILE A 91 -18.53 -12.46 -9.31
CA ILE A 91 -19.52 -13.43 -8.85
C ILE A 91 -20.26 -12.79 -7.68
N VAL A 92 -21.56 -12.56 -7.86
CA VAL A 92 -22.44 -11.97 -6.85
C VAL A 92 -23.58 -12.94 -6.62
N ASP A 93 -23.82 -13.33 -5.38
CA ASP A 93 -24.83 -14.33 -5.00
C ASP A 93 -24.76 -15.64 -5.83
N GLY A 94 -23.53 -16.07 -6.14
CA GLY A 94 -23.28 -17.29 -6.93
C GLY A 94 -23.56 -17.15 -8.44
N ARG A 95 -23.84 -15.94 -8.93
CA ARG A 95 -24.04 -15.66 -10.36
C ARG A 95 -22.89 -14.87 -10.94
N LEU A 96 -22.41 -15.31 -12.11
CA LEU A 96 -21.42 -14.57 -12.87
C LEU A 96 -22.08 -13.31 -13.43
N ILE A 97 -21.55 -12.15 -13.06
CA ILE A 97 -21.90 -10.87 -13.69
C ILE A 97 -20.85 -10.57 -14.75
N ASP A 98 -21.30 -10.31 -15.97
CA ASP A 98 -20.37 -9.94 -17.04
C ASP A 98 -19.84 -8.51 -16.84
N ARG A 99 -18.68 -8.25 -17.42
CA ARG A 99 -18.03 -6.95 -17.31
C ARG A 99 -18.89 -5.83 -17.90
N ALA A 100 -19.58 -6.11 -19.02
CA ALA A 100 -20.41 -5.12 -19.70
C ALA A 100 -21.56 -4.62 -18.81
N SER A 101 -22.18 -5.51 -18.02
CA SER A 101 -23.24 -5.14 -17.08
C SER A 101 -22.72 -4.27 -15.94
N LEU A 102 -21.52 -4.56 -15.41
CA LEU A 102 -20.89 -3.72 -14.39
C LEU A 102 -20.53 -2.33 -14.93
N GLU A 103 -19.99 -2.25 -16.15
CA GLU A 103 -19.66 -0.99 -16.79
C GLU A 103 -20.93 -0.17 -17.08
N ALA A 104 -22.02 -0.82 -17.54
CA ALA A 104 -23.31 -0.17 -17.73
C ALA A 104 -23.92 0.32 -16.42
N LEU A 105 -23.81 -0.45 -15.34
CA LEU A 105 -24.25 -0.04 -14.00
C LEU A 105 -23.46 1.19 -13.53
N ALA A 106 -22.14 1.14 -13.59
CA ALA A 106 -21.27 2.26 -13.24
C ALA A 106 -21.65 3.54 -14.02
N ALA A 107 -21.81 3.44 -15.34
CA ALA A 107 -22.19 4.56 -16.20
C ALA A 107 -23.55 5.17 -15.82
N ARG A 108 -24.54 4.35 -15.43
CA ARG A 108 -25.86 4.81 -14.98
C ARG A 108 -25.79 5.62 -13.68
N HIS A 109 -24.79 5.38 -12.85
CA HIS A 109 -24.57 6.10 -11.59
C HIS A 109 -23.51 7.21 -11.72
N GLY A 110 -23.21 7.67 -12.94
CA GLY A 110 -22.28 8.79 -13.16
C GLY A 110 -20.80 8.45 -12.98
N VAL A 111 -20.47 7.16 -12.81
CA VAL A 111 -19.11 6.65 -12.76
C VAL A 111 -18.64 6.34 -14.18
N GLN A 112 -17.37 6.58 -14.50
CA GLN A 112 -16.83 6.44 -15.86
C GLN A 112 -15.95 5.18 -15.99
N PRO A 113 -16.43 4.09 -16.61
CA PRO A 113 -15.61 2.90 -16.77
C PRO A 113 -14.47 3.15 -17.76
N VAL A 114 -13.27 2.67 -17.42
CA VAL A 114 -12.08 2.74 -18.27
C VAL A 114 -11.46 1.37 -18.49
N ALA A 115 -10.86 1.19 -19.68
CA ALA A 115 -10.31 -0.10 -20.09
C ALA A 115 -8.97 -0.46 -19.40
N SER A 116 -8.25 0.54 -18.86
CA SER A 116 -6.91 0.33 -18.31
C SER A 116 -6.61 1.18 -17.09
N VAL A 117 -5.82 0.61 -16.17
CA VAL A 117 -5.25 1.31 -15.03
C VAL A 117 -4.16 2.25 -15.51
N SER A 118 -4.28 3.55 -15.24
CA SER A 118 -3.28 4.57 -15.61
C SER A 118 -3.30 5.74 -14.62
N ARG A 119 -2.14 6.37 -14.40
CA ARG A 119 -1.97 7.42 -13.37
C ARG A 119 -2.91 8.62 -13.53
N LYS A 120 -3.25 8.99 -14.75
CA LYS A 120 -4.10 10.17 -15.05
C LYS A 120 -5.50 9.80 -15.51
N GLY A 121 -5.80 8.51 -15.68
CA GLY A 121 -7.01 8.04 -16.35
C GLY A 121 -7.79 6.99 -15.58
N CYS A 122 -7.36 6.65 -14.37
CA CYS A 122 -8.00 5.67 -13.51
C CYS A 122 -7.86 6.15 -12.07
N ASP A 123 -8.99 6.41 -11.43
CA ASP A 123 -9.07 6.94 -10.07
C ASP A 123 -9.27 5.80 -9.06
N ALA A 124 -9.88 4.67 -9.47
CA ALA A 124 -9.94 3.44 -8.67
C ALA A 124 -9.94 2.17 -9.54
N LEU A 125 -9.47 1.05 -8.98
CA LEU A 125 -9.58 -0.30 -9.56
C LEU A 125 -10.63 -1.09 -8.77
N VAL A 126 -11.64 -1.62 -9.48
CA VAL A 126 -12.61 -2.56 -8.91
C VAL A 126 -12.18 -3.98 -9.24
N ALA A 127 -11.93 -4.79 -8.21
CA ALA A 127 -11.43 -6.16 -8.35
C ALA A 127 -12.34 -7.17 -7.68
N ALA A 128 -12.50 -8.35 -8.29
CA ALA A 128 -13.19 -9.48 -7.66
C ALA A 128 -12.48 -9.94 -6.37
N ASP A 129 -11.15 -9.85 -6.35
CA ASP A 129 -10.33 -10.07 -5.17
C ASP A 129 -9.33 -8.90 -5.07
N PRO A 130 -9.51 -7.98 -4.10
CA PRO A 130 -8.61 -6.85 -3.87
C PRO A 130 -7.18 -7.25 -3.51
N SER A 131 -6.98 -8.46 -2.96
CA SER A 131 -5.65 -9.00 -2.61
C SER A 131 -4.92 -9.62 -3.81
N SER A 132 -5.62 -9.82 -4.93
CA SER A 132 -5.08 -10.47 -6.12
C SER A 132 -3.76 -9.85 -6.61
N ALA A 133 -2.86 -10.72 -7.08
CA ALA A 133 -1.59 -10.35 -7.72
C ALA A 133 -1.70 -10.14 -9.24
N SER A 134 -2.91 -9.93 -9.78
CA SER A 134 -3.08 -9.66 -11.22
C SER A 134 -2.25 -8.45 -11.67
N GLY A 135 -1.80 -8.44 -12.94
CA GLY A 135 -1.00 -7.33 -13.47
C GLY A 135 -1.67 -5.96 -13.36
N LYS A 136 -3.02 -5.90 -13.37
CA LYS A 136 -3.77 -4.64 -13.12
C LYS A 136 -3.72 -4.23 -11.65
N ALA A 137 -3.85 -5.17 -10.71
CA ALA A 137 -3.75 -4.91 -9.28
C ALA A 137 -2.34 -4.47 -8.87
N GLN A 138 -1.30 -5.15 -9.36
CA GLN A 138 0.09 -4.71 -9.16
C GLN A 138 0.32 -3.31 -9.74
N LYS A 139 -0.20 -3.03 -10.94
CA LYS A 139 -0.09 -1.69 -11.55
C LYS A 139 -0.84 -0.63 -10.73
N ALA A 140 -2.01 -0.93 -10.20
CA ALA A 140 -2.76 0.00 -9.35
C ALA A 140 -1.99 0.33 -8.07
N ARG A 141 -1.48 -0.68 -7.35
CA ARG A 141 -0.63 -0.49 -6.16
C ARG A 141 0.61 0.35 -6.47
N GLY A 142 1.34 0.01 -7.54
CA GLY A 142 2.53 0.78 -7.94
C GLY A 142 2.24 2.21 -8.39
N LEU A 143 0.98 2.56 -8.66
CA LEU A 143 0.53 3.90 -9.01
C LEU A 143 -0.17 4.62 -7.85
N GLY A 144 -0.36 3.98 -6.69
CA GLY A 144 -1.14 4.51 -5.57
C GLY A 144 -2.64 4.66 -5.90
N ILE A 145 -3.15 3.84 -6.82
CA ILE A 145 -4.58 3.84 -7.19
C ILE A 145 -5.30 2.88 -6.23
N PRO A 146 -6.37 3.33 -5.53
CA PRO A 146 -7.15 2.49 -4.63
C PRO A 146 -7.70 1.25 -5.34
N ILE A 147 -7.70 0.11 -4.64
CA ILE A 147 -8.33 -1.13 -5.08
C ILE A 147 -9.51 -1.42 -4.16
N ILE A 148 -10.72 -1.48 -4.71
CA ILE A 148 -11.94 -1.84 -3.99
C ILE A 148 -12.53 -3.14 -4.54
N SER A 149 -13.28 -3.84 -3.70
CA SER A 149 -14.00 -5.05 -4.09
C SER A 149 -15.23 -4.74 -4.95
N ILE A 150 -15.72 -5.76 -5.64
CA ILE A 150 -16.99 -5.68 -6.38
C ILE A 150 -18.16 -5.41 -5.42
N ASP A 151 -18.15 -6.03 -4.24
CA ASP A 151 -19.20 -5.86 -3.25
C ASP A 151 -19.24 -4.42 -2.71
N GLU A 152 -18.07 -3.82 -2.44
CA GLU A 152 -17.97 -2.40 -2.06
C GLU A 152 -18.45 -1.48 -3.18
N PHE A 153 -18.04 -1.75 -4.43
CA PHE A 153 -18.54 -1.02 -5.60
C PHE A 153 -20.08 -1.08 -5.67
N LEU A 154 -20.67 -2.27 -5.54
CA LEU A 154 -22.12 -2.47 -5.58
C LEU A 154 -22.83 -1.80 -4.40
N ALA A 155 -22.25 -1.81 -3.21
CA ALA A 155 -22.78 -1.07 -2.08
C ALA A 155 -22.80 0.44 -2.32
N MET A 156 -21.76 0.99 -2.96
CA MET A 156 -21.66 2.42 -3.28
C MET A 156 -22.65 2.84 -4.37
N VAL A 157 -22.81 2.06 -5.45
CA VAL A 157 -23.74 2.41 -6.55
C VAL A 157 -25.18 1.95 -6.27
N GLY A 158 -25.36 0.94 -5.42
CA GLY A 158 -26.67 0.34 -5.10
C GLY A 158 -27.49 1.10 -4.05
N GLN A 159 -26.91 2.08 -3.35
CA GLN A 159 -27.63 2.90 -2.37
C GLN A 159 -28.43 4.08 -2.96
N ALA A 160 -28.49 4.23 -4.29
CA ALA A 160 -29.35 5.19 -4.95
C ALA A 160 -30.56 4.49 -5.60
N GLY A 161 -31.54 4.15 -4.75
CA GLY A 161 -32.87 3.68 -5.13
C GLY A 161 -33.94 4.37 -4.28
#